data_AF-A0A349A1M4-F1
#
_entry.id   AF-A0A349A1M4-F1
#
_cell.length_a   1.000
_cell.length_b   1.000
_cell.length_c   1.000
_cell.angle_alpha   90.00
_cell.angle_beta   90.00
_cell.angle_gamma   90.00
#
_symmetry.space_group_name_H-M   'P 1'
#
loop_
_entity.id
_entity.type
_entity.pdbx_description
1 polymer ?
#
loop_
_entity_poly.entity_id
_entity_poly.type
_entity_poly.pdbx_seq_one_letter_code
_entity_poly.pdbx_strand_id
1 'polypeptide(L)'
;MMHKGKRFWSILCSVFIMLLMMTPAALASEADIKLPDLSQVMFGTLNGLLILKLGLVVCAIGMAFGWMQYRQTKRLPAHQAMLDVSATIWETCKTYVLQQGKFLAGLWILIALCMLYYFGVLSQMEASSIIVILLCSIAGILGSYGVAWFGIRI
;
A
#
# COMPACT_ATOMS: atom_id res chain seq x y z
N MET A 1 43.98 30.33 -22.35
CA MET A 1 43.23 30.52 -21.08
C MET A 1 42.00 29.61 -20.89
N MET A 2 41.79 28.55 -21.69
CA MET A 2 40.54 27.74 -21.67
C MET A 2 40.56 26.45 -20.82
N HIS A 3 41.68 26.10 -20.16
CA HIS A 3 41.78 24.85 -19.38
C HIS A 3 41.36 24.98 -17.90
N LYS A 4 41.38 26.19 -17.31
CA LYS A 4 41.03 26.40 -15.90
C LYS A 4 39.54 26.19 -15.62
N GLY A 5 38.66 26.63 -16.53
CA GLY A 5 37.20 26.49 -16.38
C GLY A 5 36.71 25.04 -16.38
N LYS A 6 37.27 24.19 -17.26
CA LYS A 6 36.90 22.76 -17.31
C LYS A 6 37.37 21.99 -16.06
N ARG A 7 38.54 22.34 -15.52
CA ARG A 7 39.08 21.73 -14.30
C ARG A 7 38.28 22.14 -13.06
N PHE A 8 37.86 23.40 -12.98
CA PHE A 8 36.97 23.88 -11.92
C PHE A 8 35.60 23.17 -11.96
N TRP A 9 35.02 23.05 -13.15
CA TRP A 9 33.72 22.38 -13.31
C TRP A 9 33.80 20.88 -13.04
N SER A 10 34.91 20.24 -13.43
CA SER A 10 35.19 18.84 -13.09
C SER A 10 35.37 18.62 -11.59
N ILE A 11 36.03 19.54 -10.87
CA ILE A 11 36.18 19.47 -9.40
C ILE A 11 34.83 19.69 -8.71
N LEU A 12 34.03 20.65 -9.21
CA LEU A 12 32.68 20.90 -8.71
C LEU A 12 31.78 19.67 -8.90
N CYS A 13 31.82 19.04 -10.08
CA CYS A 13 31.10 17.80 -10.35
C CYS A 13 31.59 16.64 -9.47
N SER A 14 32.89 16.49 -9.23
CA SER A 14 33.40 15.42 -8.36
C SER A 14 32.99 15.61 -6.90
N VAL A 15 32.99 16.86 -6.40
CA VAL A 15 32.53 17.17 -5.03
C VAL A 15 31.03 16.96 -4.90
N PHE A 16 30.25 17.31 -5.93
CA PHE A 16 28.80 17.06 -5.97
C PHE A 16 28.46 15.56 -5.98
N ILE A 17 29.19 14.76 -6.76
CA ILE A 17 29.05 13.29 -6.76
C ILE A 17 29.42 12.71 -5.39
N MET A 18 30.48 13.22 -4.75
CA MET A 18 30.90 12.78 -3.42
C MET A 18 29.87 13.12 -2.34
N LEU A 19 29.24 14.31 -2.40
CA LEU A 19 28.14 14.72 -1.54
C LEU A 19 26.88 13.86 -1.74
N LEU A 20 26.54 13.51 -2.99
CA LEU A 20 25.42 12.61 -3.29
C LEU A 20 25.65 11.20 -2.73
N MET A 21 26.90 10.73 -2.69
CA MET A 21 27.28 9.43 -2.14
C MET A 21 27.34 9.39 -0.60
N MET A 22 27.22 10.51 0.11
CA MET A 22 27.14 10.55 1.58
C MET A 22 25.72 10.39 2.14
N THR A 23 24.69 10.33 1.27
CA THR A 23 23.30 10.19 1.71
C THR A 23 22.90 8.84 2.33
N PRO A 24 23.56 7.68 2.11
CA PRO A 24 23.18 6.45 2.79
C PRO A 24 23.80 6.29 4.19
N ALA A 25 24.39 7.34 4.78
CA ALA A 25 25.00 7.26 6.12
C ALA A 25 23.98 7.04 7.26
N ALA A 26 22.67 7.14 6.99
CA ALA A 26 21.63 6.70 7.90
C ALA A 26 21.13 5.30 7.48
N LEU A 27 21.82 4.23 7.92
CA LEU A 27 21.27 2.87 7.90
C LEU A 27 20.19 2.71 8.99
N ALA A 28 19.20 3.59 9.01
CA ALA A 28 18.02 3.45 9.85
C ALA A 28 16.93 2.76 9.02
N SER A 29 16.57 1.53 9.40
CA SER A 29 15.43 0.86 8.80
C SER A 29 14.14 1.55 9.26
N GLU A 30 13.15 1.66 8.38
CA GLU A 30 11.80 2.14 8.77
C GLU A 30 11.18 1.25 9.87
N ALA A 31 11.66 0.02 10.00
CA ALA A 31 11.28 -0.91 11.06
C ALA A 31 11.78 -0.50 12.46
N ASP A 32 12.80 0.35 12.57
CA ASP A 32 13.37 0.81 13.85
C ASP A 32 12.67 2.07 14.40
N ILE A 33 11.66 2.60 13.70
CA ILE A 33 10.92 3.79 14.10
C ILE A 33 10.07 3.47 15.34
N LYS A 34 10.48 4.00 16.50
CA LYS A 34 9.67 3.97 17.72
C LYS A 34 8.51 4.95 17.61
N LEU A 35 7.31 4.42 17.37
CA LEU A 35 6.10 5.25 17.37
C LEU A 35 5.79 5.70 18.81
N PRO A 36 5.68 7.02 19.06
CA PRO A 36 5.17 7.52 20.34
C PRO A 36 3.71 7.11 20.52
N ASP A 37 3.28 6.96 21.77
CA ASP A 37 1.89 6.64 22.07
C ASP A 37 0.96 7.72 21.46
N LEU A 38 0.02 7.27 20.62
CA LEU A 38 -0.90 8.15 19.91
C LEU A 38 -1.81 8.95 20.85
N SER A 39 -1.95 8.53 22.11
CA SER A 39 -2.68 9.26 23.15
C SER A 39 -1.93 10.49 23.67
N GLN A 40 -0.60 10.52 23.51
CA GLN A 40 0.28 11.58 23.98
C GLN A 40 0.58 12.62 22.91
N VAL A 41 0.36 12.29 21.63
CA VAL A 41 0.56 13.20 20.50
C VAL A 41 -0.67 14.08 20.31
N MET A 42 -0.52 15.37 20.62
CA MET A 42 -1.55 16.38 20.41
C MET A 42 -1.34 17.09 19.07
N PHE A 43 -2.39 17.13 18.25
CA PHE A 43 -2.45 17.96 17.05
C PHE A 43 -3.29 19.21 17.38
N GLY A 44 -2.64 20.24 17.91
CA GLY A 44 -3.33 21.41 18.46
C GLY A 44 -4.08 21.05 19.75
N THR A 45 -5.42 21.16 19.75
CA THR A 45 -6.30 20.78 20.87
C THR A 45 -6.86 19.35 20.78
N LEU A 46 -6.58 18.62 19.69
CA LEU A 46 -7.15 17.30 19.44
C LEU A 46 -6.12 16.19 19.67
N ASN A 47 -6.56 15.13 20.34
CA ASN A 47 -5.77 13.92 20.59
C ASN A 47 -5.63 13.09 19.30
N GLY A 48 -4.43 12.59 18.99
CA GLY A 48 -4.18 11.72 17.84
C GLY A 48 -5.08 10.48 17.81
N LEU A 49 -5.39 9.89 18.97
CA LEU A 49 -6.31 8.75 19.06
C LEU A 49 -7.75 9.13 18.66
N LEU A 50 -8.18 10.36 18.98
CA LEU A 50 -9.51 10.86 18.63
C LEU A 50 -9.63 11.06 17.11
N ILE A 51 -8.58 11.57 16.46
CA ILE A 51 -8.51 11.70 15.00
C ILE A 51 -8.59 10.33 14.31
N LEU A 52 -7.86 9.33 14.80
CA LEU A 52 -7.92 7.96 14.26
C LEU A 52 -9.35 7.37 14.35
N LYS A 53 -9.99 7.52 15.51
CA LYS A 53 -11.37 7.04 15.71
C LYS A 53 -12.36 7.76 14.79
N LEU A 54 -12.21 9.08 14.63
CA LEU A 54 -13.03 9.85 13.67
C LEU A 54 -12.82 9.38 12.23
N GLY A 55 -11.56 9.14 11.83
CA GLY A 55 -11.25 8.58 10.51
C GLY A 55 -11.95 7.25 10.26
N LEU A 56 -11.93 6.35 11.25
CA LEU A 56 -12.62 5.06 11.15
C LEU A 56 -14.14 5.22 11.00
N VAL A 57 -14.74 6.19 11.70
CA VAL A 57 -16.16 6.52 11.57
C VAL A 57 -16.47 7.01 10.15
N VAL A 58 -15.63 7.86 9.58
CA VAL A 58 -15.78 8.33 8.19
C VAL A 58 -15.69 7.17 7.20
N CYS A 59 -14.75 6.24 7.39
CA CYS A 59 -14.67 5.03 6.57
C CYS A 59 -15.95 4.18 6.67
N ALA A 60 -16.52 4.02 7.87
CA ALA A 60 -17.77 3.28 8.07
C ALA A 60 -18.96 3.95 7.37
N ILE A 61 -19.06 5.29 7.44
CA ILE A 61 -20.08 6.06 6.71
C ILE A 61 -19.89 5.87 5.20
N GLY A 62 -18.64 5.92 4.71
CA GLY A 62 -18.32 5.66 3.31
C GLY A 62 -18.77 4.28 2.84
N MET A 63 -18.59 3.24 3.65
CA MET A 63 -19.09 1.89 3.35
C MET A 63 -20.62 1.86 3.27
N ALA A 64 -21.32 2.50 4.21
CA ALA A 64 -22.79 2.59 4.18
C ALA A 64 -23.30 3.33 2.94
N PHE A 65 -22.64 4.43 2.57
CA PHE A 65 -22.94 5.18 1.36
C PHE A 65 -22.73 4.35 0.10
N GLY A 66 -21.60 3.64 -0.02
CA GLY A 66 -21.32 2.75 -1.15
C GLY A 66 -22.37 1.64 -1.30
N TRP A 67 -22.82 1.06 -0.18
CA TRP A 67 -23.89 0.07 -0.17
C TRP A 67 -25.24 0.64 -0.61
N MET A 68 -25.56 1.86 -0.17
CA MET A 68 -26.76 2.57 -0.61
C MET A 68 -26.73 2.82 -2.12
N GLN A 69 -25.60 3.30 -2.65
CA GLN A 69 -25.43 3.56 -4.08
C GLN A 69 -25.57 2.27 -4.90
N TYR A 70 -24.99 1.15 -4.45
CA TYR A 70 -25.15 -0.15 -5.08
C TYR A 70 -26.63 -0.55 -5.24
N ARG A 71 -27.44 -0.36 -4.20
CA ARG A 71 -28.89 -0.64 -4.25
C ARG A 71 -29.63 0.29 -5.21
N GLN A 72 -29.22 1.55 -5.30
CA GLN A 72 -29.83 2.51 -6.23
C GLN A 72 -29.51 2.13 -7.69
N THR A 73 -28.23 1.89 -8.00
CA THR A 73 -27.79 1.51 -9.36
C THR A 73 -28.49 0.23 -9.84
N LYS A 74 -28.60 -0.79 -8.99
CA LYS A 74 -29.25 -2.07 -9.34
C LYS A 74 -30.74 -1.94 -9.65
N ARG A 75 -31.42 -0.88 -9.19
CA ARG A 75 -32.86 -0.66 -9.42
C ARG A 75 -33.17 0.11 -10.69
N LEU A 76 -32.15 0.67 -11.36
CA LEU A 76 -32.35 1.43 -12.59
C LEU A 76 -32.71 0.48 -13.75
N PRO A 77 -33.67 0.86 -14.62
CA PRO A 77 -34.03 0.05 -15.77
C PRO A 77 -32.89 0.06 -16.79
N ALA A 78 -32.43 -1.13 -17.18
CA ALA A 78 -31.41 -1.31 -18.21
C ALA A 78 -31.97 -2.14 -19.36
N HIS A 79 -31.50 -1.86 -20.58
CA HIS A 79 -31.91 -2.61 -21.75
C HIS A 79 -31.28 -4.01 -21.76
N GLN A 80 -32.02 -5.04 -22.21
CA GLN A 80 -31.57 -6.43 -22.17
C GLN A 80 -30.24 -6.65 -22.91
N ALA A 81 -30.09 -6.07 -24.10
CA ALA A 81 -28.84 -6.18 -24.86
C ALA A 81 -27.62 -5.60 -24.11
N MET A 82 -27.81 -4.55 -23.30
CA MET A 82 -26.74 -3.98 -22.48
C MET A 82 -26.39 -4.88 -21.29
N LEU A 83 -27.39 -5.54 -20.71
CA LEU A 83 -27.18 -6.51 -19.63
C LEU A 83 -26.40 -7.73 -20.13
N ASP A 84 -26.71 -8.25 -21.32
CA ASP A 84 -26.02 -9.41 -21.91
C ASP A 84 -24.54 -9.13 -22.20
N VAL A 85 -24.24 -7.94 -22.74
CA VAL A 85 -22.84 -7.50 -22.95
C VAL A 85 -22.12 -7.36 -21.61
N SER A 86 -22.75 -6.72 -20.61
CA SER A 86 -22.15 -6.56 -19.28
C SER A 86 -21.88 -7.90 -18.59
N ALA A 87 -22.73 -8.91 -18.78
CA ALA A 87 -22.55 -10.25 -18.23
C ALA A 87 -21.33 -10.95 -18.84
N THR A 88 -21.11 -10.77 -20.15
CA THR A 88 -19.93 -11.30 -20.84
C THR A 88 -18.65 -10.63 -20.33
N ILE A 89 -18.66 -9.31 -20.17
CA ILE A 89 -17.54 -8.56 -19.57
C ILE A 89 -17.27 -9.07 -18.15
N TRP A 90 -18.32 -9.24 -17.34
CA TRP A 90 -18.18 -9.74 -15.96
C TRP A 90 -17.49 -11.10 -15.90
N GLU A 91 -17.86 -12.06 -16.75
CA GLU A 91 -17.21 -13.39 -16.74
C GLU A 91 -15.73 -13.32 -17.13
N THR A 92 -15.36 -12.47 -18.09
CA THR A 92 -13.96 -12.27 -18.47
C THR A 92 -13.15 -11.60 -17.36
N CYS A 93 -13.65 -10.50 -16.77
CA CYS A 93 -13.01 -9.79 -15.67
C CYS A 93 -12.87 -10.67 -14.41
N LYS A 94 -13.89 -11.47 -14.10
CA LYS A 94 -13.85 -12.45 -12.99
C LYS A 94 -12.73 -13.46 -13.18
N THR A 95 -12.61 -14.02 -14.39
CA THR A 95 -11.55 -14.98 -14.71
C THR A 95 -10.17 -14.33 -14.62
N TYR A 96 -10.03 -13.11 -15.15
CA TYR A 96 -8.81 -12.31 -15.04
C TYR A 96 -8.39 -12.08 -13.60
N VAL A 97 -9.30 -11.55 -12.77
CA VAL A 97 -9.03 -11.32 -11.35
C VAL A 97 -8.60 -12.62 -10.70
N LEU A 98 -9.39 -13.69 -10.75
CA LEU A 98 -9.02 -14.97 -10.11
C LEU A 98 -7.64 -15.49 -10.55
N GLN A 99 -7.28 -15.34 -11.81
CA GLN A 99 -5.96 -15.75 -12.30
C GLN A 99 -4.84 -14.84 -11.76
N GLN A 100 -5.07 -13.53 -11.71
CA GLN A 100 -4.13 -12.58 -11.10
C GLN A 100 -3.90 -12.85 -9.62
N GLY A 101 -4.95 -13.19 -8.86
CA GLY A 101 -4.82 -13.55 -7.46
C GLY A 101 -3.96 -14.78 -7.23
N LYS A 102 -4.06 -15.78 -8.11
CA LYS A 102 -3.19 -16.97 -8.03
C LYS A 102 -1.72 -16.60 -8.23
N PHE A 103 -1.43 -15.75 -9.22
CA PHE A 103 -0.08 -15.24 -9.45
C PHE A 103 0.42 -14.41 -8.28
N LEU A 104 -0.41 -13.49 -7.78
CA LEU A 104 -0.10 -12.63 -6.64
C LEU A 104 0.14 -13.43 -5.36
N ALA A 105 -0.63 -14.48 -5.10
CA ALA A 105 -0.43 -15.39 -3.98
C ALA A 105 0.92 -16.11 -4.07
N GLY A 106 1.32 -16.57 -5.27
CA GLY A 106 2.64 -17.16 -5.50
C GLY A 106 3.77 -16.18 -5.20
N LEU A 107 3.67 -14.94 -5.70
CA LEU A 107 4.63 -13.87 -5.39
C LEU A 107 4.67 -13.56 -3.89
N TRP A 108 3.52 -13.53 -3.23
CA TRP A 108 3.43 -13.24 -1.80
C TRP A 108 4.17 -14.30 -0.96
N ILE A 109 4.02 -15.58 -1.29
CA ILE A 109 4.74 -16.68 -0.59
C ILE A 109 6.25 -16.48 -0.74
N LEU A 110 6.73 -16.15 -1.94
CA LEU A 110 8.15 -15.89 -2.19
C LEU A 110 8.64 -14.72 -1.32
N ILE A 111 7.90 -13.60 -1.31
CA ILE A 111 8.23 -12.42 -0.51
C ILE A 111 8.22 -12.76 0.99
N ALA A 112 7.23 -13.50 1.46
CA ALA A 112 7.12 -13.91 2.86
C ALA A 112 8.33 -14.76 3.29
N LEU A 113 8.80 -15.67 2.45
CA LEU A 113 10.00 -16.47 2.71
C LEU A 113 11.25 -15.59 2.80
N CYS A 114 11.44 -14.68 1.85
CA CYS A 114 12.55 -13.72 1.87
C CYS A 114 12.52 -12.84 3.14
N MET A 115 11.33 -12.38 3.55
CA MET A 115 11.13 -11.58 4.76
C MET A 115 11.48 -12.37 6.02
N LEU A 116 11.04 -13.63 6.13
CA LEU A 116 11.37 -14.50 7.26
C LEU A 116 12.88 -14.74 7.36
N TYR A 117 13.56 -14.96 6.24
CA TYR A 117 15.01 -15.12 6.21
C TYR A 117 15.73 -13.84 6.63
N TYR A 118 15.38 -12.71 6.03
CA TYR A 118 16.03 -11.42 6.29
C TYR A 118 15.80 -10.95 7.74
N PHE A 119 14.54 -10.84 8.17
CA PHE A 119 14.21 -10.29 9.49
C PHE A 119 14.46 -11.28 10.63
N GLY A 120 14.29 -12.58 10.38
CA GLY A 120 14.50 -13.62 11.39
C GLY A 120 15.97 -13.96 11.59
N VAL A 121 16.72 -14.21 10.51
CA VAL A 121 18.12 -14.68 10.62
C VAL A 121 19.10 -13.52 10.65
N LEU A 122 18.96 -12.55 9.73
CA LEU A 122 19.97 -11.52 9.51
C LEU A 122 19.77 -10.28 10.40
N SER A 123 18.51 -9.86 10.61
CA SER A 123 18.17 -8.66 11.38
C SER A 123 17.84 -8.94 12.86
N GLN A 124 17.76 -10.22 13.29
CA GLN A 124 17.47 -10.65 14.67
C GLN A 124 16.29 -9.90 15.33
N MET A 125 15.25 -9.59 14.54
CA MET A 125 14.07 -8.89 15.06
C MET A 125 13.15 -9.84 15.82
N GLU A 126 12.35 -9.28 16.73
CA GLU A 126 11.38 -10.05 17.53
C GLU A 126 10.40 -10.80 16.62
N ALA A 127 10.22 -12.11 16.86
CA ALA A 127 9.36 -12.95 16.03
C ALA A 127 7.89 -12.46 16.03
N SER A 128 7.45 -11.78 17.08
CA SER A 128 6.11 -11.18 17.20
C SER A 128 5.88 -10.12 16.10
N SER A 129 6.85 -9.23 15.87
CA SER A 129 6.77 -8.16 14.86
C SER A 129 6.66 -8.72 13.44
N ILE A 130 7.40 -9.79 13.13
CA ILE A 130 7.37 -10.44 11.80
C ILE A 130 5.98 -11.03 11.53
N ILE A 131 5.35 -11.66 12.53
CA ILE A 131 4.00 -12.21 12.42
C ILE A 131 2.98 -11.09 12.16
N VAL A 132 3.08 -9.97 12.89
CA VAL A 132 2.19 -8.81 12.71
C VAL A 132 2.31 -8.23 11.30
N ILE A 133 3.53 -8.10 10.77
CA ILE A 133 3.78 -7.61 9.41
C ILE A 133 3.13 -8.54 8.37
N LEU A 134 3.32 -9.85 8.50
CA LEU A 134 2.73 -10.83 7.58
C LEU A 134 1.19 -10.80 7.64
N LEU A 135 0.61 -10.70 8.84
CA LEU A 135 -0.85 -10.58 9.00
C LEU A 135 -1.41 -9.29 8.38
N CYS A 136 -0.76 -8.15 8.61
CA CYS A 136 -1.16 -6.88 7.99
C CYS A 136 -1.02 -6.93 6.47
N SER A 137 0.01 -7.59 5.94
CA SER A 137 0.19 -7.78 4.50
C SER A 137 -0.95 -8.59 3.88
N ILE A 138 -1.34 -9.72 4.50
CA ILE A 138 -2.47 -10.53 4.05
C ILE A 138 -3.76 -9.71 4.11
N ALA A 139 -4.01 -8.99 5.21
CA ALA A 139 -5.19 -8.15 5.35
C ALA A 139 -5.25 -7.06 4.27
N GLY A 140 -4.12 -6.46 3.90
CA GLY A 140 -4.02 -5.48 2.81
C GLY A 140 -4.31 -6.08 1.44
N ILE A 141 -3.76 -7.27 1.15
CA ILE A 141 -4.01 -7.97 -0.11
C ILE A 141 -5.49 -8.33 -0.23
N LEU A 142 -6.08 -8.94 0.81
CA LEU A 142 -7.49 -9.29 0.84
C LEU A 142 -8.40 -8.06 0.73
N GLY A 143 -8.05 -6.96 1.40
CA GLY A 143 -8.77 -5.69 1.30
C GLY A 143 -8.79 -5.13 -0.11
N SER A 144 -7.62 -5.02 -0.75
CA SER A 144 -7.49 -4.58 -2.14
C SER A 144 -8.28 -5.47 -3.11
N TYR A 145 -8.20 -6.78 -2.91
CA TYR A 145 -8.93 -7.76 -3.71
C TYR A 145 -10.45 -7.66 -3.54
N GLY A 146 -10.91 -7.42 -2.31
CA GLY A 146 -12.32 -7.21 -2.00
C GLY A 146 -12.88 -5.97 -2.69
N VAL A 147 -12.12 -4.86 -2.68
CA VAL A 147 -12.49 -3.62 -3.38
C VAL A 147 -12.52 -3.84 -4.89
N ALA A 148 -11.54 -4.55 -5.47
CA ALA A 148 -11.52 -4.86 -6.90
C ALA A 148 -12.71 -5.75 -7.32
N TRP A 149 -13.05 -6.75 -6.51
CA TRP A 149 -14.20 -7.62 -6.74
C TRP A 149 -15.52 -6.85 -6.69
N PHE A 150 -15.67 -5.95 -5.71
CA PHE A 150 -16.82 -5.06 -5.62
C PHE A 150 -16.93 -4.15 -6.84
N GLY A 151 -15.81 -3.57 -7.28
CA GLY A 151 -15.74 -2.68 -8.44
C GLY A 151 -16.12 -3.33 -9.77
N ILE A 152 -15.83 -4.62 -9.98
CA ILE A 152 -16.24 -5.35 -11.20
C ILE A 152 -17.71 -5.77 -11.15
N ARG A 153 -18.30 -5.87 -9.94
CA ARG A 153 -19.68 -6.32 -9.75
C ARG A 153 -20.71 -5.22 -9.84
N ILE A 154 -20.32 -3.98 -9.56
CA ILE A 154 -21.17 -2.79 -9.69
C ILE A 154 -21.19 -2.32 -11.15
#